data_AF-A0A928ULX5-F1
#
_entry.id   AF-A0A928ULX5-F1
#
_cell.length_a   1.000
_cell.length_b   1.000
_cell.length_c   1.000
_cell.angle_alpha   90.00
_cell.angle_beta   90.00
_cell.angle_gamma   90.00
#
_symmetry.space_group_name_H-M   'P 1'
#
loop_
_entity.id
_entity.type
_entity.pdbx_description
1 polymer ?
#
loop_
_entity_poly.entity_id
_entity_poly.type
_entity_poly.pdbx_seq_one_letter_code
_entity_poly.pdbx_strand_id
1 'polypeptide(L)'
;MKYKNLTKEQILISLDRLTRFKNTKEKYLRVFSDILVSCLIEPKFKKNDIENLDYSILAEYVSEIFNNSMDAIYPNTTTTSFVKDNNVNKFLCNYENNLFVIDEDTQKLLNNNINFIKAVELIPDDCPVNLKWLVYLTNYFMSIPDNQVCPLTPTIFRKARQQFLLKFPIEKVLLVEGITEEILLPAFAKYLDYDFYANGIQVIAAGGKNQVVKMYYKLAKELKVPIYVLLDKDAEENISQIKPKLRNIDKIHLVSCGEFEDLLPKHLIVKTVNAHFENFLNITDDDLMLDIPTAKILEEIFKTKGLHEFKKAEFAKLVREKISSNEDISEEIKTIINEISY
;
A
#
# COMPACT_ATOMS: atom_id res chain seq x y z
N MET A 1 17.19 -31.82 4.14
CA MET A 1 17.58 -30.78 3.16
C MET A 1 18.94 -30.22 3.53
N LYS A 2 19.79 -29.76 2.59
CA LYS A 2 21.05 -29.05 2.93
C LYS A 2 20.93 -27.59 2.50
N TYR A 3 21.12 -26.65 3.42
CA TYR A 3 20.94 -25.21 3.15
C TYR A 3 21.87 -24.34 3.99
N LYS A 4 22.01 -23.08 3.59
CA LYS A 4 22.62 -22.00 4.38
C LYS A 4 21.54 -21.25 5.14
N ASN A 5 21.88 -20.71 6.31
CA ASN A 5 20.98 -19.83 7.03
C ASN A 5 20.81 -18.49 6.31
N LEU A 6 19.60 -17.95 6.36
CA LEU A 6 19.31 -16.57 5.99
C LEU A 6 20.02 -15.61 6.95
N THR A 7 20.45 -14.47 6.43
CA THR A 7 20.90 -13.35 7.26
C THR A 7 19.70 -12.60 7.85
N LYS A 8 19.93 -11.83 8.92
CA LYS A 8 18.91 -10.95 9.51
C LYS A 8 18.26 -10.03 8.45
N GLU A 9 19.07 -9.47 7.56
CA GLU A 9 18.58 -8.58 6.50
C GLU A 9 17.65 -9.32 5.51
N GLN A 10 18.01 -10.53 5.08
CA GLN A 10 17.18 -11.33 4.19
C GLN A 10 15.83 -11.67 4.84
N ILE A 11 15.81 -11.93 6.14
CA ILE A 11 14.58 -12.19 6.89
C ILE A 11 13.70 -10.94 6.92
N LEU A 12 14.26 -9.77 7.26
CA LEU A 12 13.51 -8.50 7.25
C LEU A 12 12.93 -8.16 5.87
N ILE A 13 13.72 -8.34 4.81
CA ILE A 13 13.26 -8.15 3.43
C ILE A 13 12.11 -9.10 3.08
N SER A 14 12.19 -10.35 3.55
CA SER A 14 11.16 -11.36 3.31
C SER A 14 9.86 -11.00 4.02
N LEU A 15 9.91 -10.64 5.32
CA LEU A 15 8.75 -10.21 6.09
C LEU A 15 8.07 -8.99 5.47
N ASP A 16 8.86 -8.00 5.07
CA ASP A 16 8.34 -6.80 4.44
C ASP A 16 7.60 -7.14 3.14
N ARG A 17 8.21 -7.94 2.27
CA ARG A 17 7.60 -8.34 1.00
C ARG A 17 6.34 -9.20 1.16
N LEU A 18 6.32 -10.12 2.13
CA LEU A 18 5.15 -10.98 2.40
C LEU A 18 3.95 -10.18 2.94
N THR A 19 4.20 -9.10 3.67
CA THR A 19 3.14 -8.29 4.31
C THR A 19 2.69 -7.09 3.48
N ARG A 20 3.33 -6.81 2.33
CA ARG A 20 2.89 -5.75 1.41
C ARG A 20 1.51 -6.04 0.80
N PHE A 21 0.78 -4.98 0.51
CA PHE A 21 -0.40 -5.02 -0.35
C PHE A 21 0.04 -5.25 -1.80
N LYS A 22 0.08 -6.53 -2.19
CA LYS A 22 0.41 -6.99 -3.53
C LYS A 22 -0.24 -8.35 -3.74
N ASN A 23 -0.54 -8.69 -5.00
CA ASN A 23 -1.07 -9.99 -5.39
C ASN A 23 -0.38 -11.13 -4.61
N THR A 24 -1.17 -11.95 -3.92
CA THR A 24 -0.69 -12.98 -2.99
C THR A 24 0.27 -13.95 -3.65
N LYS A 25 -0.09 -14.49 -4.82
CA LYS A 25 0.77 -15.41 -5.57
C LYS A 25 2.09 -14.77 -5.93
N GLU A 26 2.07 -13.56 -6.49
CA GLU A 26 3.27 -12.84 -6.91
C GLU A 26 4.25 -12.60 -5.73
N LYS A 27 3.74 -12.19 -4.55
CA LYS A 27 4.61 -11.87 -3.41
C LYS A 27 5.19 -13.11 -2.74
N TYR A 28 4.39 -14.17 -2.56
CA TYR A 28 4.86 -15.42 -1.96
C TYR A 28 5.86 -16.13 -2.85
N LEU A 29 5.56 -16.30 -4.15
CA LEU A 29 6.51 -16.92 -5.08
C LEU A 29 7.82 -16.14 -5.17
N ARG A 30 7.77 -14.80 -5.17
CA ARG A 30 8.99 -13.99 -5.18
C ARG A 30 9.86 -14.26 -3.96
N VAL A 31 9.29 -14.16 -2.76
CA VAL A 31 10.06 -14.35 -1.52
C VAL A 31 10.57 -15.77 -1.41
N PHE A 32 9.70 -16.75 -1.68
CA PHE A 32 10.05 -18.15 -1.51
C PHE A 32 11.11 -18.58 -2.54
N SER A 33 10.99 -18.12 -3.80
CA SER A 33 12.03 -18.36 -4.82
C SER A 33 13.36 -17.72 -4.44
N ASP A 34 13.35 -16.47 -3.94
CA ASP A 34 14.58 -15.78 -3.52
C ASP A 34 15.29 -16.54 -2.39
N ILE A 35 14.54 -17.08 -1.41
CA ILE A 35 15.08 -17.90 -0.31
C ILE A 35 15.67 -19.20 -0.86
N LEU A 36 14.93 -19.95 -1.67
CA LEU A 36 15.42 -21.23 -2.19
C LEU A 36 16.65 -21.05 -3.08
N VAL A 37 16.65 -20.07 -3.99
CA VAL A 37 17.80 -19.82 -4.88
C VAL A 37 19.05 -19.41 -4.10
N SER A 38 18.89 -18.64 -3.02
CA SER A 38 20.05 -18.12 -2.25
C SER A 38 20.58 -19.09 -1.19
N CYS A 39 19.69 -19.87 -0.56
CA CYS A 39 20.02 -20.66 0.62
C CYS A 39 20.04 -22.17 0.38
N LEU A 40 19.22 -22.70 -0.52
CA LEU A 40 19.12 -24.15 -0.70
C LEU A 40 20.32 -24.70 -1.48
N ILE A 41 21.08 -25.60 -0.84
CA ILE A 41 22.25 -26.26 -1.45
C ILE A 41 21.82 -27.58 -2.11
N GLU A 42 20.98 -28.37 -1.43
CA GLU A 42 20.51 -29.66 -1.92
C GLU A 42 19.10 -29.99 -1.40
N PRO A 43 18.13 -30.30 -2.30
CA PRO A 43 18.26 -30.39 -3.76
C PRO A 43 18.45 -29.00 -4.41
N LYS A 44 19.28 -28.92 -5.47
CA LYS A 44 19.56 -27.65 -6.15
C LYS A 44 18.50 -27.38 -7.21
N PHE A 45 17.71 -26.31 -7.04
CA PHE A 45 16.77 -25.85 -8.05
C PHE A 45 17.32 -24.66 -8.84
N LYS A 46 17.06 -24.63 -10.15
CA LYS A 46 17.12 -23.40 -10.95
C LYS A 46 15.81 -22.65 -10.80
N LYS A 47 15.81 -21.36 -11.13
CA LYS A 47 14.61 -20.51 -11.06
C LYS A 47 13.39 -21.11 -11.79
N ASN A 48 13.61 -21.67 -12.98
CA ASN A 48 12.54 -22.29 -13.77
C ASN A 48 12.00 -23.60 -13.14
N ASP A 49 12.81 -24.28 -12.33
CA ASP A 49 12.39 -25.51 -11.65
C ASP A 49 11.46 -25.17 -10.47
N ILE A 50 11.68 -24.03 -9.83
CA ILE A 50 10.86 -23.55 -8.70
C ILE A 50 9.44 -23.19 -9.15
N GLU A 51 9.29 -22.61 -10.35
CA GLU A 51 7.98 -22.23 -10.90
C GLU A 51 7.07 -23.44 -11.15
N ASN A 52 7.65 -24.63 -11.35
CA ASN A 52 6.95 -25.88 -11.61
C ASN A 52 6.88 -26.81 -10.39
N LEU A 53 7.46 -26.42 -9.25
CA LEU A 53 7.44 -27.22 -8.04
C LEU A 53 6.03 -27.21 -7.43
N ASP A 54 5.63 -28.28 -6.73
CA ASP A 54 4.42 -28.23 -5.93
C ASP A 54 4.57 -27.18 -4.82
N TYR A 55 3.59 -26.29 -4.73
CA TYR A 55 3.66 -25.14 -3.83
C TYR A 55 3.64 -25.52 -2.34
N SER A 56 3.16 -26.72 -1.99
CA SER A 56 3.24 -27.26 -0.63
C SER A 56 4.69 -27.60 -0.27
N ILE A 57 5.41 -28.25 -1.18
CA ILE A 57 6.85 -28.56 -1.00
C ILE A 57 7.64 -27.25 -0.90
N LEU A 58 7.29 -26.28 -1.75
CA LEU A 58 7.92 -24.97 -1.78
C LEU A 58 7.73 -24.24 -0.43
N ALA A 59 6.52 -24.26 0.13
CA ALA A 59 6.21 -23.71 1.44
C ALA A 59 6.92 -24.46 2.58
N GLU A 60 7.02 -25.78 2.51
CA GLU A 60 7.72 -26.63 3.50
C GLU A 60 9.21 -26.29 3.56
N TYR A 61 9.90 -26.31 2.41
CA TYR A 61 11.33 -26.01 2.34
C TYR A 61 11.64 -24.60 2.83
N VAL A 62 10.83 -23.61 2.44
CA VAL A 62 11.03 -22.24 2.90
C VAL A 62 10.78 -22.12 4.40
N SER A 63 9.74 -22.75 4.93
CA SER A 63 9.46 -22.73 6.38
C SER A 63 10.61 -23.34 7.17
N GLU A 64 11.16 -24.47 6.71
CA GLU A 64 12.32 -25.12 7.33
C GLU A 64 13.56 -24.22 7.29
N ILE A 65 13.93 -23.65 6.13
CA ILE A 65 15.09 -22.75 6.03
C ILE A 65 14.88 -21.52 6.92
N PHE A 66 13.71 -20.88 6.84
CA PHE A 66 13.41 -19.64 7.53
C PHE A 66 13.47 -19.81 9.05
N ASN A 67 12.79 -20.83 9.58
CA ASN A 67 12.71 -21.07 11.01
C ASN A 67 14.06 -21.48 11.60
N ASN A 68 14.80 -22.38 10.93
CA ASN A 68 16.13 -22.77 11.39
C ASN A 68 17.14 -21.62 11.32
N SER A 69 16.98 -20.71 10.35
CA SER A 69 17.80 -19.49 10.28
C SER A 69 17.55 -18.59 11.49
N MET A 70 16.28 -18.45 11.91
CA MET A 70 15.93 -17.71 13.13
C MET A 70 16.52 -18.34 14.39
N ASP A 71 16.52 -19.67 14.49
CA ASP A 71 17.12 -20.39 15.62
C ASP A 71 18.63 -20.18 15.70
N ALA A 72 19.31 -20.13 14.56
CA ALA A 72 20.75 -19.85 14.51
C ALA A 72 21.10 -18.40 14.90
N ILE A 73 20.26 -17.42 14.53
CA ILE A 73 20.49 -16.01 14.88
C ILE A 73 20.14 -15.75 16.36
N TYR A 74 19.08 -16.39 16.87
CA TYR A 74 18.57 -16.21 18.24
C TYR A 74 18.36 -17.56 18.95
N PRO A 75 19.43 -18.20 19.45
CA PRO A 75 19.33 -19.50 20.11
C PRO A 75 18.65 -19.46 21.50
N ASN A 76 18.59 -18.29 22.14
CA ASN A 76 18.10 -18.14 23.52
C ASN A 76 16.69 -17.54 23.62
N THR A 77 15.90 -17.59 22.54
CA THR A 77 14.54 -17.04 22.52
C THR A 77 13.53 -18.02 23.09
N THR A 78 12.50 -17.47 23.72
CA THR A 78 11.43 -18.21 24.37
C THR A 78 10.86 -19.26 23.44
N THR A 79 10.79 -20.52 23.87
CA THR A 79 10.07 -21.57 23.14
C THR A 79 8.62 -21.12 22.99
N THR A 80 8.25 -20.64 21.80
CA THR A 80 6.88 -20.23 21.52
C THR A 80 6.01 -21.48 21.39
N SER A 81 4.85 -21.48 22.02
CA SER A 81 3.91 -22.59 21.87
C SER A 81 3.50 -22.71 20.40
N PHE A 82 3.53 -23.91 19.83
CA PHE A 82 3.08 -24.20 18.46
C PHE A 82 1.68 -23.65 18.15
N VAL A 83 0.80 -23.60 19.16
CA VAL A 83 -0.58 -23.11 19.04
C VAL A 83 -0.63 -21.61 18.70
N LYS A 84 0.16 -20.77 19.37
CA LYS A 84 0.16 -19.31 19.13
C LYS A 84 0.69 -18.96 17.75
N ASP A 85 1.75 -19.64 17.31
CA ASP A 85 2.35 -19.39 15.99
C ASP A 85 1.38 -19.75 14.85
N ASN A 86 0.63 -20.84 15.02
CA ASN A 86 -0.42 -21.23 14.11
C ASN A 86 -1.56 -20.18 14.03
N ASN A 87 -1.84 -19.45 15.11
CA ASN A 87 -2.88 -18.40 15.08
C ASN A 87 -2.48 -17.20 14.22
N VAL A 88 -1.22 -16.77 14.26
CA VAL A 88 -0.71 -15.69 13.40
C VAL A 88 -0.81 -16.11 11.93
N ASN A 89 -0.32 -17.31 11.60
CA ASN A 89 -0.38 -17.88 10.25
C ASN A 89 -1.82 -17.98 9.74
N LYS A 90 -2.74 -18.53 10.54
CA LYS A 90 -4.17 -18.60 10.19
C LYS A 90 -4.79 -17.23 9.95
N PHE A 91 -4.47 -16.24 10.79
CA PHE A 91 -4.97 -14.89 10.61
C PHE A 91 -4.47 -14.28 9.29
N LEU A 92 -3.17 -14.36 9.01
CA LEU A 92 -2.59 -13.84 7.77
C LEU A 92 -3.20 -14.55 6.54
N CYS A 93 -3.37 -15.87 6.60
CA CYS A 93 -4.04 -16.66 5.57
C CYS A 93 -5.49 -16.19 5.34
N ASN A 94 -6.26 -16.00 6.42
CA ASN A 94 -7.64 -15.51 6.34
C ASN A 94 -7.70 -14.08 5.79
N TYR A 95 -6.76 -13.22 6.20
CA TYR A 95 -6.66 -11.86 5.70
C TYR A 95 -6.43 -11.83 4.19
N GLU A 96 -5.46 -12.59 3.68
CA GLU A 96 -5.19 -12.70 2.24
C GLU A 96 -6.42 -13.24 1.50
N ASN A 97 -7.08 -14.26 2.05
CA ASN A 97 -8.31 -14.82 1.48
C ASN A 97 -9.48 -13.84 1.47
N ASN A 98 -9.57 -12.94 2.43
CA ASN A 98 -10.60 -11.91 2.46
C ASN A 98 -10.28 -10.74 1.52
N LEU A 99 -9.01 -10.52 1.21
CA LEU A 99 -8.55 -9.41 0.40
C LEU A 99 -8.46 -9.74 -1.09
N PHE A 100 -7.96 -10.94 -1.42
CA PHE A 100 -7.66 -11.38 -2.77
C PHE A 100 -8.50 -12.59 -3.21
N VAL A 101 -8.68 -12.73 -4.52
CA VAL A 101 -9.12 -13.97 -5.17
C VAL A 101 -7.91 -14.90 -5.28
N ILE A 102 -7.97 -16.01 -4.57
CA ILE A 102 -6.85 -16.94 -4.38
C ILE A 102 -7.22 -18.30 -4.97
N ASP A 103 -6.32 -18.85 -5.78
CA ASP A 103 -6.45 -20.20 -6.36
C ASP A 103 -5.93 -21.29 -5.41
N GLU A 104 -6.28 -22.56 -5.68
CA GLU A 104 -5.93 -23.70 -4.83
C GLU A 104 -4.42 -23.85 -4.65
N ASP A 105 -3.63 -23.58 -5.69
CA ASP A 105 -2.18 -23.67 -5.59
C ASP A 105 -1.61 -22.58 -4.68
N THR A 106 -2.07 -21.33 -4.85
CA THR A 106 -1.67 -20.20 -4.02
C THR A 106 -2.07 -20.41 -2.56
N GLN A 107 -3.18 -21.11 -2.30
CA GLN A 107 -3.57 -21.52 -0.95
C GLN A 107 -2.51 -22.43 -0.29
N LYS A 108 -1.82 -23.28 -1.05
CA LYS A 108 -0.70 -24.10 -0.53
C LYS A 108 0.46 -23.23 -0.04
N LEU A 109 0.77 -22.12 -0.73
CA LEU A 109 1.79 -21.15 -0.28
C LEU A 109 1.39 -20.43 1.01
N LEU A 110 0.11 -20.09 1.15
CA LEU A 110 -0.42 -19.46 2.37
C LEU A 110 -0.39 -20.41 3.57
N ASN A 111 -0.54 -21.71 3.34
CA ASN A 111 -0.45 -22.75 4.36
C ASN A 111 1.01 -23.10 4.72
N ASN A 112 1.89 -22.09 4.77
CA ASN A 112 3.25 -22.23 5.26
C ASN A 112 3.29 -22.25 6.80
N ASN A 113 4.44 -22.64 7.35
CA ASN A 113 4.68 -22.72 8.79
C ASN A 113 5.82 -21.78 9.20
N ILE A 114 5.91 -20.59 8.60
CA ILE A 114 6.89 -19.59 9.02
C ILE A 114 6.55 -19.13 10.44
N ASN A 115 7.55 -19.13 11.31
CA ASN A 115 7.41 -18.69 12.70
C ASN A 115 7.46 -17.17 12.77
N PHE A 116 6.33 -16.54 12.46
CA PHE A 116 6.20 -15.08 12.49
C PHE A 116 6.40 -14.53 13.91
N ILE A 117 6.05 -15.30 14.95
CA ILE A 117 6.23 -14.87 16.34
C ILE A 117 7.69 -14.56 16.63
N LYS A 118 8.58 -15.47 16.27
CA LYS A 118 10.01 -15.26 16.45
C LYS A 118 10.54 -14.22 15.46
N ALA A 119 10.02 -14.22 14.23
CA ALA A 119 10.52 -13.36 13.16
C ALA A 119 10.34 -11.86 13.47
N VAL A 120 9.26 -11.45 14.15
CA VAL A 120 9.05 -10.03 14.48
C VAL A 120 10.04 -9.46 15.49
N GLU A 121 10.73 -10.30 16.27
CA GLU A 121 11.77 -9.84 17.21
C GLU A 121 12.96 -9.19 16.50
N LEU A 122 13.12 -9.43 15.19
CA LEU A 122 14.15 -8.79 14.37
C LEU A 122 13.77 -7.39 13.88
N ILE A 123 12.48 -7.06 13.89
CA ILE A 123 11.92 -5.86 13.28
C ILE A 123 12.30 -4.65 14.14
N PRO A 124 12.98 -3.63 13.58
CA PRO A 124 13.29 -2.41 14.33
C PRO A 124 12.04 -1.52 14.52
N ASP A 125 12.07 -0.62 15.49
CA ASP A 125 10.97 0.34 15.74
C ASP A 125 10.73 1.26 14.53
N ASP A 126 11.82 1.70 13.88
CA ASP A 126 11.77 2.41 12.61
C ASP A 126 11.64 1.40 11.45
N CYS A 127 10.42 0.93 11.23
CA CYS A 127 10.09 0.01 10.16
C CYS A 127 8.88 0.47 9.34
N PRO A 128 8.71 -0.06 8.12
CA PRO A 128 7.51 0.13 7.32
C PRO A 128 6.21 -0.24 8.07
N VAL A 129 5.12 0.43 7.72
CA VAL A 129 3.83 0.30 8.40
C VAL A 129 3.28 -1.14 8.38
N ASN A 130 3.49 -1.89 7.30
CA ASN A 130 3.14 -3.32 7.22
C ASN A 130 3.88 -4.19 8.24
N LEU A 131 5.15 -3.85 8.55
CA LEU A 131 5.91 -4.54 9.59
C LEU A 131 5.42 -4.14 10.99
N LYS A 132 5.11 -2.87 11.23
CA LYS A 132 4.47 -2.42 12.49
C LYS A 132 3.17 -3.16 12.75
N TRP A 133 2.38 -3.37 11.70
CA TRP A 133 1.15 -4.16 11.78
C TRP A 133 1.43 -5.63 12.14
N LEU A 134 2.42 -6.26 11.52
CA LEU A 134 2.81 -7.64 11.83
C LEU A 134 3.30 -7.79 13.28
N VAL A 135 4.08 -6.82 13.79
CA VAL A 135 4.51 -6.76 15.20
C VAL A 135 3.31 -6.66 16.12
N TYR A 136 2.39 -5.73 15.85
CA TYR A 136 1.17 -5.56 16.64
C TYR A 136 0.33 -6.84 16.67
N LEU A 137 0.09 -7.44 15.50
CA LEU A 137 -0.66 -8.68 15.32
C LEU A 137 -0.07 -9.80 16.18
N THR A 138 1.25 -9.97 16.09
CA THR A 138 1.98 -11.00 16.81
C THR A 138 1.89 -10.80 18.31
N ASN A 139 2.17 -9.58 18.79
CA ASN A 139 2.09 -9.24 20.22
C ASN A 139 0.68 -9.43 20.77
N TYR A 140 -0.34 -9.11 19.98
CA TYR A 140 -1.74 -9.38 20.33
C TYR A 140 -1.96 -10.88 20.58
N PHE A 141 -1.59 -11.76 19.64
CA PHE A 141 -1.74 -13.21 19.84
C PHE A 141 -0.87 -13.76 20.97
N MET A 142 0.31 -13.20 21.21
CA MET A 142 1.16 -13.58 22.33
C MET A 142 0.54 -13.24 23.69
N SER A 143 -0.20 -12.12 23.77
CA SER A 143 -0.87 -11.67 25.00
C SER A 143 -2.04 -12.56 25.42
N ILE A 144 -2.56 -13.40 24.52
CA ILE A 144 -3.69 -14.28 24.79
C ILE A 144 -3.21 -15.52 25.57
N PRO A 145 -3.83 -15.85 26.72
CA PRO A 145 -3.53 -17.09 27.45
C PRO A 145 -3.85 -18.34 26.64
N ASP A 146 -3.05 -19.41 26.76
CA ASP A 146 -3.17 -20.65 25.97
C ASP A 146 -4.53 -21.37 26.13
N ASN A 147 -5.21 -21.15 27.25
CA ASN A 147 -6.50 -21.73 27.57
C ASN A 147 -7.69 -20.90 27.06
N GLN A 148 -7.46 -19.80 26.33
CA GLN A 148 -8.51 -18.96 25.77
C GLN A 148 -8.54 -19.04 24.25
N VAL A 149 -9.74 -19.19 23.70
CA VAL A 149 -9.97 -19.06 22.26
C VAL A 149 -9.86 -17.58 21.92
N CYS A 150 -8.92 -17.23 21.03
CA CYS A 150 -8.85 -15.88 20.49
C CYS A 150 -10.12 -15.59 19.66
N PRO A 151 -10.93 -14.58 20.01
CA PRO A 151 -11.96 -14.11 19.12
C PRO A 151 -11.31 -13.34 17.97
N LEU A 152 -11.10 -14.02 16.84
CA LEU A 152 -10.65 -13.43 15.57
C LEU A 152 -11.73 -12.46 15.06
N THR A 153 -11.85 -11.29 15.66
CA THR A 153 -12.88 -10.31 15.30
C THR A 153 -12.26 -9.15 14.53
N PRO A 154 -12.74 -8.84 13.31
CA PRO A 154 -12.28 -7.69 12.52
C PRO A 154 -12.30 -6.37 13.30
N THR A 155 -13.20 -6.23 14.26
CA THR A 155 -13.36 -5.05 15.12
C THR A 155 -12.09 -4.71 15.91
N ILE A 156 -11.37 -5.71 16.45
CA ILE A 156 -10.16 -5.46 17.25
C ILE A 156 -9.07 -4.85 16.36
N PHE A 157 -8.85 -5.45 15.19
CA PHE A 157 -7.84 -4.96 14.26
C PHE A 157 -8.21 -3.62 13.63
N ARG A 158 -9.50 -3.35 13.42
CA ARG A 158 -9.97 -2.02 13.00
C ARG A 158 -9.69 -0.95 14.06
N LYS A 159 -9.95 -1.22 15.33
CA LYS A 159 -9.63 -0.30 16.44
C LYS A 159 -8.12 -0.05 16.53
N ALA A 160 -7.31 -1.10 16.44
CA ALA A 160 -5.85 -0.99 16.44
C ALA A 160 -5.35 -0.15 15.26
N ARG A 161 -5.91 -0.37 14.07
CA ARG A 161 -5.60 0.41 12.87
C ARG A 161 -5.84 1.90 13.08
N GLN A 162 -6.97 2.26 13.69
CA GLN A 162 -7.32 3.65 13.99
C GLN A 162 -6.39 4.25 15.06
N GLN A 163 -6.12 3.52 16.14
CA GLN A 163 -5.31 4.02 17.26
C GLN A 163 -3.83 4.20 16.89
N PHE A 164 -3.27 3.28 16.09
CA PHE A 164 -1.84 3.22 15.81
C PHE A 164 -1.49 3.54 14.34
N LEU A 165 -2.48 3.98 13.55
CA LEU A 165 -2.34 4.32 12.12
C LEU A 165 -1.68 3.20 11.29
N LEU A 166 -2.05 1.94 11.56
CA LEU A 166 -1.38 0.78 10.99
C LEU A 166 -1.71 0.51 9.52
N LYS A 167 -2.66 1.21 8.90
CA LYS A 167 -3.20 0.96 7.55
C LYS A 167 -3.89 -0.40 7.35
N PHE A 168 -3.36 -1.46 7.92
CA PHE A 168 -3.85 -2.82 7.75
C PHE A 168 -4.82 -3.18 8.89
N PRO A 169 -5.82 -4.04 8.64
CA PRO A 169 -6.18 -4.66 7.36
C PRO A 169 -6.66 -3.64 6.31
N ILE A 170 -6.36 -3.87 5.02
CA ILE A 170 -6.89 -3.02 3.94
C ILE A 170 -8.38 -3.30 3.75
N GLU A 171 -9.19 -2.25 3.65
CA GLU A 171 -10.63 -2.33 3.47
C GLU A 171 -11.12 -1.68 2.17
N LYS A 172 -10.34 -0.77 1.58
CA LYS A 172 -10.71 -0.06 0.35
C LYS A 172 -9.45 0.29 -0.44
N VAL A 173 -9.54 0.23 -1.77
CA VAL A 173 -8.50 0.68 -2.68
C VAL A 173 -8.97 1.94 -3.40
N LEU A 174 -8.13 2.97 -3.42
CA LEU A 174 -8.33 4.19 -4.18
C LEU A 174 -7.37 4.17 -5.38
N LEU A 175 -7.90 3.98 -6.58
CA LEU A 175 -7.16 4.01 -7.83
C LEU A 175 -7.26 5.42 -8.42
N VAL A 176 -6.12 6.10 -8.54
CA VAL A 176 -6.01 7.47 -9.06
C VAL A 176 -5.17 7.48 -10.34
N GLU A 177 -5.25 8.55 -11.13
CA GLU A 177 -4.49 8.64 -12.38
C GLU A 177 -2.99 8.80 -12.12
N GLY A 178 -2.63 9.75 -11.25
CA GLY A 178 -1.27 10.21 -11.06
C GLY A 178 -0.75 10.14 -9.62
N ILE A 179 0.54 10.49 -9.50
CA ILE A 179 1.24 10.57 -8.21
C ILE A 179 0.84 11.81 -7.41
N THR A 180 0.30 12.85 -8.06
CA THR A 180 -0.16 14.07 -7.39
C THR A 180 -1.28 13.72 -6.40
N GLU A 181 -2.27 12.96 -6.86
CA GLU A 181 -3.43 12.52 -6.08
C GLU A 181 -3.02 11.53 -4.99
N GLU A 182 -2.07 10.64 -5.28
CA GLU A 182 -1.49 9.72 -4.30
C GLU A 182 -0.86 10.45 -3.10
N ILE A 183 -0.24 11.60 -3.35
CA ILE A 183 0.40 12.43 -2.32
C ILE A 183 -0.61 13.33 -1.61
N LEU A 184 -1.48 14.00 -2.38
CA LEU A 184 -2.31 15.10 -1.89
C LEU A 184 -3.65 14.65 -1.30
N LEU A 185 -4.33 13.65 -1.85
CA LEU A 185 -5.62 13.20 -1.29
C LEU A 185 -5.50 12.74 0.17
N PRO A 186 -4.50 11.91 0.56
CA PRO A 186 -4.33 11.56 1.97
C PRO A 186 -3.97 12.76 2.84
N ALA A 187 -3.31 13.78 2.29
CA ALA A 187 -2.94 14.98 3.03
C ALA A 187 -4.17 15.85 3.30
N PHE A 188 -4.99 16.13 2.28
CA PHE A 188 -6.25 16.85 2.44
C PHE A 188 -7.22 16.13 3.37
N ALA A 189 -7.33 14.81 3.25
CA ALA A 189 -8.23 14.02 4.09
C ALA A 189 -7.91 14.13 5.59
N LYS A 190 -6.63 14.24 5.96
CA LYS A 190 -6.23 14.46 7.36
C LYS A 190 -6.74 15.77 7.94
N TYR A 191 -6.77 16.84 7.15
CA TYR A 191 -7.33 18.13 7.58
C TYR A 191 -8.85 18.12 7.65
N LEU A 192 -9.51 17.18 6.97
CA LEU A 192 -10.94 16.90 7.08
C LEU A 192 -11.26 15.81 8.13
N ASP A 193 -10.38 15.59 9.10
CA ASP A 193 -10.52 14.58 10.17
C ASP A 193 -10.74 13.14 9.66
N TYR A 194 -10.28 12.84 8.43
CA TYR A 194 -10.42 11.54 7.80
C TYR A 194 -9.07 10.96 7.37
N ASP A 195 -8.45 10.19 8.26
CA ASP A 195 -7.14 9.59 7.97
C ASP A 195 -7.26 8.28 7.16
N PHE A 196 -6.66 8.25 5.97
CA PHE A 196 -6.69 7.07 5.08
C PHE A 196 -6.02 5.83 5.70
N TYR A 197 -4.94 6.00 6.49
CA TYR A 197 -4.30 4.90 7.21
C TYR A 197 -5.21 4.36 8.31
N ALA A 198 -5.87 5.24 9.08
CA ALA A 198 -6.83 4.82 10.10
C ALA A 198 -8.02 4.03 9.51
N ASN A 199 -8.41 4.36 8.27
CA ASN A 199 -9.53 3.75 7.56
C ASN A 199 -9.14 2.60 6.62
N GLY A 200 -7.85 2.23 6.58
CA GLY A 200 -7.37 1.11 5.78
C GLY A 200 -7.54 1.29 4.27
N ILE A 201 -7.31 2.51 3.81
CA ILE A 201 -7.36 2.89 2.40
C ILE A 201 -5.96 2.75 1.80
N GLN A 202 -5.86 1.97 0.73
CA GLN A 202 -4.66 1.89 -0.10
C GLN A 202 -4.85 2.75 -1.35
N VAL A 203 -4.07 3.82 -1.48
CA VAL A 203 -4.02 4.63 -2.71
C VAL A 203 -3.03 4.00 -3.70
N ILE A 204 -3.39 3.96 -4.98
CA ILE A 204 -2.59 3.40 -6.07
C ILE A 204 -2.64 4.38 -7.24
N ALA A 205 -1.50 5.01 -7.55
CA ALA A 205 -1.36 5.76 -8.79
C ALA A 205 -1.19 4.80 -9.98
N ALA A 206 -2.03 4.96 -11.01
CA ALA A 206 -1.96 4.11 -12.20
C ALA A 206 -0.76 4.45 -13.11
N GLY A 207 -0.24 5.68 -13.04
CA GLY A 207 0.81 6.17 -13.93
C GLY A 207 0.26 6.73 -15.23
N GLY A 208 -0.92 7.36 -15.17
CA GLY A 208 -1.59 8.04 -16.26
C GLY A 208 -2.85 7.34 -16.75
N LYS A 209 -3.71 8.13 -17.40
CA LYS A 209 -5.04 7.78 -17.91
C LYS A 209 -5.17 6.41 -18.56
N ASN A 210 -4.29 6.08 -19.52
CA ASN A 210 -4.32 4.81 -20.24
C ASN A 210 -4.01 3.58 -19.36
N GLN A 211 -3.29 3.78 -18.25
CA GLN A 211 -2.99 2.70 -17.31
C GLN A 211 -4.13 2.45 -16.32
N VAL A 212 -5.00 3.45 -16.06
CA VAL A 212 -6.10 3.31 -15.09
C VAL A 212 -7.05 2.18 -15.46
N VAL A 213 -7.47 2.11 -16.74
CA VAL A 213 -8.39 1.04 -17.20
C VAL A 213 -7.76 -0.34 -17.04
N LYS A 214 -6.48 -0.48 -17.45
CA LYS A 214 -5.73 -1.74 -17.34
C LYS A 214 -5.57 -2.16 -15.88
N MET A 215 -5.21 -1.20 -15.01
CA MET A 215 -5.03 -1.44 -13.59
C MET A 215 -6.36 -1.81 -12.92
N TYR A 216 -7.44 -1.10 -13.24
CA TYR A 216 -8.78 -1.41 -12.75
C TYR A 216 -9.18 -2.85 -13.13
N TYR A 217 -9.02 -3.26 -14.38
CA TYR A 217 -9.33 -4.64 -14.79
C TYR A 217 -8.47 -5.70 -14.08
N LYS A 218 -7.20 -5.39 -13.79
CA LYS A 218 -6.35 -6.27 -12.98
C LYS A 218 -6.89 -6.38 -11.56
N LEU A 219 -7.07 -5.23 -10.89
CA LEU A 219 -7.51 -5.17 -9.50
C LEU A 219 -8.93 -5.72 -9.29
N ALA A 220 -9.86 -5.46 -10.20
CA ALA A 220 -11.23 -5.96 -10.11
C ALA A 220 -11.32 -7.49 -10.18
N LYS A 221 -10.38 -8.14 -10.88
CA LYS A 221 -10.24 -9.60 -10.93
C LYS A 221 -9.54 -10.17 -9.70
N GLU A 222 -8.58 -9.41 -9.15
CA GLU A 222 -7.71 -9.89 -8.08
C GLU A 222 -8.23 -9.60 -6.67
N LEU A 223 -9.00 -8.52 -6.47
CA LEU A 223 -9.41 -8.06 -5.15
C LEU A 223 -10.84 -8.46 -4.81
N LYS A 224 -11.15 -8.57 -3.52
CA LYS A 224 -12.50 -8.73 -2.98
C LYS A 224 -13.02 -7.47 -2.27
N VAL A 225 -12.15 -6.47 -2.08
CA VAL A 225 -12.49 -5.19 -1.46
C VAL A 225 -12.94 -4.15 -2.51
N PRO A 226 -13.74 -3.15 -2.10
CA PRO A 226 -14.13 -2.02 -2.93
C PRO A 226 -12.96 -1.28 -3.56
N ILE A 227 -13.11 -0.92 -4.84
CA ILE A 227 -12.22 -0.03 -5.58
C ILE A 227 -12.97 1.27 -5.87
N TYR A 228 -12.43 2.38 -5.39
CA TYR A 228 -12.83 3.72 -5.77
C TYR A 228 -11.89 4.22 -6.86
N VAL A 229 -12.40 4.56 -8.03
CA VAL A 229 -11.62 5.10 -9.16
C VAL A 229 -11.85 6.60 -9.24
N LEU A 230 -10.80 7.39 -9.12
CA LEU A 230 -10.82 8.83 -9.36
C LEU A 230 -10.19 9.12 -10.73
N LEU A 231 -10.89 9.89 -11.55
CA LEU A 231 -10.48 10.24 -12.90
C LEU A 231 -10.59 11.76 -13.14
N ASP A 232 -9.69 12.27 -13.97
CA ASP A 232 -9.70 13.64 -14.48
C ASP A 232 -10.88 13.86 -15.44
N LYS A 233 -11.32 15.12 -15.62
CA LYS A 233 -12.57 15.43 -16.33
C LYS A 233 -12.60 14.90 -17.76
N ASP A 234 -11.45 14.86 -18.40
CA ASP A 234 -11.32 14.46 -19.80
C ASP A 234 -11.39 12.92 -19.99
N ALA A 235 -11.55 12.13 -18.92
CA ALA A 235 -11.51 10.66 -18.92
C ALA A 235 -12.86 9.95 -19.20
N GLU A 236 -13.77 10.58 -19.94
CA GLU A 236 -15.06 9.99 -20.32
C GLU A 236 -14.92 8.68 -21.11
N GLU A 237 -13.89 8.56 -21.94
CA GLU A 237 -13.58 7.33 -22.68
C GLU A 237 -13.19 6.19 -21.72
N ASN A 238 -12.36 6.49 -20.72
CA ASN A 238 -11.94 5.53 -19.69
C ASN A 238 -13.14 5.02 -18.89
N ILE A 239 -14.06 5.91 -18.54
CA ILE A 239 -15.32 5.54 -17.87
C ILE A 239 -16.13 4.57 -18.72
N SER A 240 -16.23 4.85 -20.02
CA SER A 240 -16.98 3.99 -20.96
C SER A 240 -16.36 2.58 -21.07
N GLN A 241 -15.04 2.46 -20.89
CA GLN A 241 -14.35 1.17 -20.83
C GLN A 241 -14.49 0.47 -19.47
N ILE A 242 -14.48 1.22 -18.35
CA ILE A 242 -14.57 0.65 -17.00
C ILE A 242 -15.99 0.19 -16.66
N LYS A 243 -17.02 0.99 -17.01
CA LYS A 243 -18.43 0.75 -16.67
C LYS A 243 -18.92 -0.68 -16.96
N PRO A 244 -18.64 -1.30 -18.13
CA PRO A 244 -19.05 -2.68 -18.42
C PRO A 244 -18.50 -3.76 -17.48
N LYS A 245 -17.42 -3.46 -16.76
CA LYS A 245 -16.77 -4.35 -15.78
C LYS A 245 -16.80 -3.77 -14.37
N LEU A 246 -17.62 -2.73 -14.14
CA LEU A 246 -17.76 -2.12 -12.82
C LEU A 246 -18.46 -3.10 -11.89
N ARG A 247 -17.82 -3.44 -10.77
CA ARG A 247 -18.46 -4.31 -9.76
C ARG A 247 -19.46 -3.47 -8.95
N ASN A 248 -20.47 -4.12 -8.39
CA ASN A 248 -21.48 -3.46 -7.55
C ASN A 248 -20.92 -2.81 -6.27
N ILE A 249 -19.74 -3.25 -5.83
CA ILE A 249 -19.01 -2.70 -4.68
C ILE A 249 -18.03 -1.59 -5.06
N ASP A 250 -17.82 -1.33 -6.35
CA ASP A 250 -16.87 -0.34 -6.84
C ASP A 250 -17.56 0.96 -7.20
N LYS A 251 -16.81 2.07 -7.17
CA LYS A 251 -17.30 3.40 -7.51
C LYS A 251 -16.33 4.12 -8.43
N ILE A 252 -16.85 4.95 -9.32
CA ILE A 252 -16.08 5.85 -10.17
C ILE A 252 -16.52 7.28 -9.88
N HIS A 253 -15.55 8.17 -9.73
CA HIS A 253 -15.76 9.61 -9.62
C HIS A 253 -14.99 10.32 -10.74
N LEU A 254 -15.68 11.20 -11.45
CA LEU A 254 -15.12 12.06 -12.49
C LEU A 254 -15.07 13.48 -11.93
N VAL A 255 -13.88 14.09 -11.91
CA VAL A 255 -13.73 15.47 -11.45
C VAL A 255 -14.47 16.45 -12.37
N SER A 256 -14.92 17.56 -11.80
CA SER A 256 -15.83 18.53 -12.43
C SER A 256 -15.10 19.51 -13.35
N CYS A 257 -13.81 19.75 -13.11
CA CYS A 257 -12.96 20.63 -13.92
C CYS A 257 -11.55 20.06 -14.12
N GLY A 258 -11.09 20.10 -15.38
CA GLY A 258 -9.69 19.93 -15.75
C GLY A 258 -9.00 18.68 -15.19
N GLU A 259 -7.76 18.90 -14.75
CA GLU A 259 -6.89 17.93 -14.08
C GLU A 259 -6.95 18.13 -12.56
N PHE A 260 -6.43 17.17 -11.78
CA PHE A 260 -6.39 17.28 -10.33
C PHE A 260 -5.74 18.58 -9.81
N GLU A 261 -4.70 19.10 -10.47
CA GLU A 261 -4.07 20.37 -10.07
C GLU A 261 -5.01 21.58 -10.16
N ASP A 262 -6.04 21.53 -11.02
CA ASP A 262 -7.06 22.58 -11.14
C ASP A 262 -8.02 22.62 -9.95
N LEU A 263 -8.07 21.54 -9.16
CA LEU A 263 -8.85 21.48 -7.93
C LEU A 263 -8.18 22.22 -6.76
N LEU A 264 -6.91 22.61 -6.89
CA LEU A 264 -6.17 23.28 -5.83
C LEU A 264 -6.60 24.75 -5.73
N PRO A 265 -6.90 25.27 -4.52
CA PRO A 265 -7.17 26.69 -4.34
C PRO A 265 -5.98 27.55 -4.79
N LYS A 266 -6.26 28.65 -5.51
CA LYS A 266 -5.23 29.55 -6.07
C LYS A 266 -4.28 30.09 -5.01
N HIS A 267 -4.82 30.51 -3.86
CA HIS A 267 -4.02 31.03 -2.77
C HIS A 267 -3.03 29.99 -2.22
N LEU A 268 -3.40 28.70 -2.24
CA LEU A 268 -2.51 27.60 -1.83
C LEU A 268 -1.36 27.41 -2.83
N ILE A 269 -1.64 27.52 -4.13
CA ILE A 269 -0.61 27.46 -5.18
C ILE A 269 0.37 28.61 -5.01
N VAL A 270 -0.13 29.85 -4.90
CA VAL A 270 0.67 31.07 -4.69
C VAL A 270 1.53 30.95 -3.45
N LYS A 271 0.93 30.57 -2.31
CA LYS A 271 1.63 30.33 -1.04
C LYS A 271 2.74 29.29 -1.19
N THR A 272 2.48 28.21 -1.92
CA THR A 272 3.45 27.13 -2.12
C THR A 272 4.63 27.59 -2.95
N VAL A 273 4.35 28.21 -4.10
CA VAL A 273 5.37 28.68 -5.03
C VAL A 273 6.23 29.77 -4.39
N ASN A 274 5.62 30.79 -3.79
CA ASN A 274 6.34 31.91 -3.18
C ASN A 274 7.17 31.48 -1.97
N ALA A 275 6.67 30.56 -1.15
CA ALA A 275 7.43 30.08 0.00
C ALA A 275 8.63 29.21 -0.41
N HIS A 276 8.53 28.46 -1.51
CA HIS A 276 9.64 27.59 -1.95
C HIS A 276 10.69 28.36 -2.75
N PHE A 277 10.27 29.37 -3.51
CA PHE A 277 11.12 30.14 -4.40
C PHE A 277 11.26 31.61 -3.98
N GLU A 278 11.14 31.93 -2.68
CA GLU A 278 11.09 33.30 -2.14
C GLU A 278 12.19 34.23 -2.68
N ASN A 279 13.39 33.69 -2.91
CA ASN A 279 14.55 34.43 -3.42
C ASN A 279 14.60 34.58 -4.95
N PHE A 280 13.77 33.84 -5.69
CA PHE A 280 13.84 33.70 -7.14
C PHE A 280 12.54 34.13 -7.83
N LEU A 281 11.41 34.05 -7.13
CA LEU A 281 10.10 34.09 -7.75
C LEU A 281 9.04 34.55 -6.75
N ASN A 282 8.16 35.42 -7.24
CA ASN A 282 6.96 35.84 -6.53
C ASN A 282 5.82 35.90 -7.55
N ILE A 283 4.79 35.11 -7.34
CA ILE A 283 3.56 35.07 -8.14
C ILE A 283 2.39 35.58 -7.31
N THR A 284 1.33 35.94 -8.01
CA THR A 284 0.06 36.45 -7.49
C THR A 284 -1.09 35.65 -8.07
N ASP A 285 -2.30 35.86 -7.53
CA ASP A 285 -3.49 35.19 -8.06
C ASP A 285 -3.73 35.54 -9.54
N ASP A 286 -3.34 36.73 -9.98
CA ASP A 286 -3.47 37.20 -11.38
C ASP A 286 -2.63 36.35 -12.36
N ASP A 287 -1.48 35.83 -11.90
CA ASP A 287 -0.64 34.92 -12.69
C ASP A 287 -1.32 33.56 -12.92
N LEU A 288 -2.35 33.23 -12.11
CA LEU A 288 -3.14 32.00 -12.19
C LEU A 288 -4.53 32.21 -12.82
N MET A 289 -4.83 33.39 -13.38
CA MET A 289 -6.14 33.73 -13.98
C MET A 289 -6.25 33.38 -15.47
N LEU A 290 -5.27 32.68 -16.03
CA LEU A 290 -5.30 32.28 -17.44
C LEU A 290 -6.34 31.16 -17.66
N ASP A 291 -7.10 31.20 -18.77
CA ASP A 291 -8.04 30.15 -19.23
C ASP A 291 -7.31 28.88 -19.73
N ILE A 292 -6.22 28.50 -19.06
CA ILE A 292 -5.44 27.30 -19.37
C ILE A 292 -5.26 26.45 -18.10
N PRO A 293 -5.06 25.13 -18.23
CA PRO A 293 -4.85 24.24 -17.09
C PRO A 293 -3.70 24.70 -16.18
N THR A 294 -3.89 24.56 -14.87
CA THR A 294 -2.95 24.96 -13.81
C THR A 294 -1.57 24.35 -14.02
N ALA A 295 -1.50 23.09 -14.44
CA ALA A 295 -0.24 22.43 -14.75
C ALA A 295 0.56 23.16 -15.86
N LYS A 296 -0.12 23.70 -16.89
CA LYS A 296 0.53 24.47 -17.95
C LYS A 296 1.00 25.84 -17.47
N ILE A 297 0.22 26.50 -16.62
CA ILE A 297 0.62 27.77 -15.99
C ILE A 297 1.92 27.55 -15.20
N LEU A 298 1.96 26.49 -14.37
CA LEU A 298 3.14 26.16 -13.59
C LEU A 298 4.35 25.80 -14.46
N GLU A 299 4.15 25.07 -15.57
CA GLU A 299 5.22 24.83 -16.55
C GLU A 299 5.78 26.12 -17.14
N GLU A 300 4.92 27.07 -17.52
CA GLU A 300 5.35 28.36 -18.07
C GLU A 300 6.10 29.20 -17.04
N ILE A 301 5.62 29.24 -15.79
CA ILE A 301 6.29 29.91 -14.68
C ILE A 301 7.69 29.32 -14.47
N PHE A 302 7.82 27.99 -14.45
CA PHE A 302 9.11 27.34 -14.26
C PHE A 302 10.06 27.63 -15.44
N LYS A 303 9.59 27.46 -16.69
CA LYS A 303 10.39 27.71 -17.90
C LYS A 303 10.85 29.16 -18.02
N THR A 304 9.95 30.13 -17.83
CA THR A 304 10.25 31.57 -18.02
C THR A 304 11.21 32.13 -16.95
N LYS A 305 11.29 31.48 -15.79
CA LYS A 305 12.08 31.95 -14.65
C LYS A 305 13.37 31.17 -14.45
N GLY A 306 13.76 30.33 -15.41
CA GLY A 306 15.03 29.58 -15.39
C GLY A 306 15.06 28.45 -14.37
N LEU A 307 13.91 28.10 -13.80
CA LEU A 307 13.73 26.86 -13.06
C LEU A 307 13.64 25.74 -14.11
N HIS A 308 14.21 24.57 -13.83
CA HIS A 308 14.17 23.44 -14.75
C HIS A 308 12.73 22.95 -15.01
N GLU A 309 12.58 21.79 -15.62
CA GLU A 309 11.28 21.17 -15.89
C GLU A 309 10.37 21.10 -14.64
N PHE A 310 9.11 21.51 -14.79
CA PHE A 310 8.10 21.37 -13.76
C PHE A 310 7.78 19.89 -13.54
N LYS A 311 7.92 19.44 -12.29
CA LYS A 311 7.63 18.06 -11.90
C LYS A 311 6.44 18.02 -10.96
N LYS A 312 5.31 17.51 -11.45
CA LYS A 312 4.06 17.33 -10.67
C LYS A 312 4.29 16.68 -9.30
N ALA A 313 5.11 15.62 -9.24
CA ALA A 313 5.41 14.91 -7.99
C ALA A 313 6.18 15.76 -6.96
N GLU A 314 7.10 16.62 -7.39
CA GLU A 314 7.83 17.52 -6.49
C GLU A 314 6.91 18.62 -6.01
N PHE A 315 6.13 19.22 -6.92
CA PHE A 315 5.13 20.22 -6.58
C PHE A 315 4.08 19.69 -5.58
N ALA A 316 3.57 18.48 -5.76
CA ALA A 316 2.63 17.84 -4.83
C ALA A 316 3.21 17.71 -3.40
N LYS A 317 4.51 17.44 -3.27
CA LYS A 317 5.17 17.41 -1.94
C LYS A 317 5.24 18.80 -1.32
N LEU A 318 5.58 19.81 -2.12
CA LEU A 318 5.61 21.21 -1.65
C LEU A 318 4.23 21.67 -1.20
N VAL A 319 3.19 21.40 -1.99
CA VAL A 319 1.80 21.73 -1.64
C VAL A 319 1.43 21.04 -0.32
N ARG A 320 1.71 19.74 -0.18
CA ARG A 320 1.44 18.98 1.04
C ARG A 320 2.02 19.61 2.31
N GLU A 321 3.22 20.20 2.22
CA GLU A 321 3.88 20.87 3.35
C GLU A 321 3.24 22.23 3.71
N LYS A 322 2.43 22.80 2.82
CA LYS A 322 1.83 24.13 2.96
C LYS A 322 0.33 24.12 3.26
N ILE A 323 -0.33 22.98 3.13
CA ILE A 323 -1.70 22.80 3.64
C ILE A 323 -1.68 23.04 5.14
N SER A 324 -2.55 23.92 5.63
CA SER A 324 -2.59 24.35 7.02
C SER A 324 -3.99 24.46 7.61
N SER A 325 -5.02 24.58 6.78
CA SER A 325 -6.39 24.74 7.22
C SER A 325 -7.40 24.18 6.21
N ASN A 326 -8.67 24.15 6.59
CA ASN A 326 -9.77 23.73 5.72
C ASN A 326 -10.03 24.69 4.55
N GLU A 327 -9.50 25.92 4.61
CA GLU A 327 -9.57 26.90 3.52
C GLU A 327 -8.63 26.51 2.36
N ASP A 328 -7.57 25.74 2.65
CA ASP A 328 -6.64 25.20 1.66
C ASP A 328 -7.23 24.00 0.87
N ILE A 329 -8.52 23.69 1.06
CA ILE A 329 -9.20 22.53 0.47
C ILE A 329 -10.42 23.00 -0.30
N SER A 330 -10.47 22.71 -1.60
CA SER A 330 -11.63 23.04 -2.43
C SER A 330 -12.85 22.19 -2.08
N GLU A 331 -14.04 22.72 -2.39
CA GLU A 331 -15.32 22.03 -2.15
C GLU A 331 -15.41 20.69 -2.89
N GLU A 332 -14.80 20.59 -4.06
CA GLU A 332 -14.74 19.34 -4.81
C GLU A 332 -13.86 18.30 -4.11
N ILE A 333 -12.68 18.69 -3.61
CA ILE A 333 -11.83 17.78 -2.82
C ILE A 333 -12.56 17.31 -1.55
N LYS A 334 -13.32 18.20 -0.88
CA LYS A 334 -14.19 17.82 0.26
C LYS A 334 -15.23 16.79 -0.17
N THR A 335 -15.86 16.99 -1.33
CA THR A 335 -16.85 16.05 -1.90
C THR A 335 -16.22 14.69 -2.18
N ILE A 336 -15.05 14.66 -2.84
CA ILE A 336 -14.31 13.42 -3.13
C ILE A 336 -13.96 12.67 -1.84
N ILE A 337 -13.46 13.37 -0.81
CA ILE A 337 -13.09 12.75 0.46
C ILE A 337 -14.32 12.21 1.20
N ASN A 338 -15.42 12.96 1.20
CA ASN A 338 -16.69 12.48 1.74
C ASN A 338 -17.16 11.23 1.01
N GLU A 339 -17.11 11.20 -0.32
CA GLU A 339 -17.47 10.02 -1.11
C GLU A 339 -16.58 8.81 -0.86
N ILE A 340 -15.29 9.02 -0.56
CA ILE A 340 -14.34 7.96 -0.18
C ILE A 340 -14.61 7.47 1.25
N SER A 341 -15.22 8.28 2.11
CA SER A 341 -15.53 7.92 3.51
C SER A 341 -16.70 6.95 3.66
N TYR A 342 -17.65 6.97 2.72
CA TYR A 342 -18.75 6.01 2.59
C TYR A 342 -18.31 4.80 1.74
#